data_AF-A0AAE1RHI9-F1
#
_entry.id   AF-A0AAE1RHI9-F1
#
_cell.length_a   1.000
_cell.length_b   1.000
_cell.length_c   1.000
_cell.angle_alpha   90.00
_cell.angle_beta   90.00
_cell.angle_gamma   90.00
#
_symmetry.space_group_name_H-M   'P 1'
#
loop_
_entity.id
_entity.type
_entity.pdbx_description
1 polymer ?
#
loop_
_entity_poly.entity_id
_entity_poly.type
_entity_poly.pdbx_seq_one_letter_code
_entity_poly.pdbx_strand_id
1 'polypeptide(L)'
;MALKEFIEIKFRLADDSDIGPNKYTPSTSVASLKEKIIAQWPKDKDSGPKSINDVKLISAGRILENNKTLGESRLPVAEVPGGVITMHVVVRPHMNEKARDKQQEDSLKKGGCACTIL
;
A
#
# COMPACT_ATOMS: atom_id res chain seq x y z
N MET A 1 -28.84 1.00 17.30
CA MET A 1 -28.60 1.56 15.96
C MET A 1 -27.18 1.20 15.57
N ALA A 2 -26.97 0.48 14.46
CA ALA A 2 -25.61 0.11 14.05
C ALA A 2 -24.91 1.36 13.51
N LEU A 3 -24.06 1.97 14.33
CA LEU A 3 -23.11 2.98 13.88
C LEU A 3 -22.29 2.30 12.77
N LYS A 4 -22.43 2.76 11.52
CA LYS A 4 -21.49 2.41 10.47
C LYS A 4 -20.14 2.96 10.93
N GLU A 5 -19.34 2.12 11.57
CA GLU A 5 -17.97 2.45 11.96
C GLU A 5 -17.16 2.64 10.69
N PHE A 6 -17.14 3.87 10.18
CA PHE A 6 -16.30 4.21 9.04
C PHE A 6 -14.86 4.33 9.51
N ILE A 7 -13.96 3.82 8.68
CA ILE A 7 -12.52 3.85 8.89
C ILE A 7 -11.97 4.91 7.95
N GLU A 8 -11.28 5.90 8.49
CA GLU A 8 -10.59 6.92 7.69
C GLU A 8 -9.21 6.40 7.29
N ILE A 9 -8.95 6.37 5.99
CA ILE A 9 -7.70 5.85 5.42
C ILE A 9 -7.11 6.88 4.48
N LYS A 10 -5.80 7.10 4.60
CA LYS A 10 -4.99 7.78 3.59
C LYS A 10 -3.93 6.84 3.02
N PHE A 11 -3.57 7.05 1.77
CA PHE A 11 -2.65 6.20 1.04
C PHE A 11 -1.35 6.95 0.76
N ARG A 12 -0.28 6.55 1.45
CA ARG A 12 1.07 7.08 1.28
C ARG A 12 1.71 6.44 0.06
N LEU A 13 2.16 7.28 -0.87
CA LEU A 13 2.87 6.88 -2.09
C LEU A 13 4.40 6.89 -1.86
N ALA A 14 5.16 6.36 -2.81
CA ALA A 14 6.63 6.22 -2.69
C ALA A 14 7.39 7.56 -2.60
N ASP A 15 6.83 8.63 -3.15
CA ASP A 15 7.33 10.00 -3.11
C ASP A 15 6.83 10.79 -1.88
N ASP A 16 6.31 10.09 -0.87
CA ASP A 16 5.77 10.65 0.36
C ASP A 16 4.44 11.42 0.24
N SER A 17 3.92 11.63 -0.97
CA SER A 17 2.58 12.19 -1.17
C SER A 17 1.47 11.25 -0.67
N ASP A 18 0.36 11.82 -0.21
CA ASP A 18 -0.80 11.08 0.27
C ASP A 18 -2.01 11.22 -0.68
N ILE A 19 -2.72 10.12 -0.97
CA ILE A 19 -4.06 10.14 -1.56
C ILE A 19 -5.10 9.98 -0.44
N GLY A 20 -6.06 10.91 -0.34
CA GLY A 20 -7.07 10.95 0.72
C GLY A 20 -6.81 12.06 1.74
N PRO A 21 -7.37 11.98 2.96
CA PRO A 21 -8.06 10.83 3.57
C PRO A 21 -9.47 10.58 3.00
N ASN A 22 -9.90 9.31 3.01
CA ASN A 22 -11.24 8.88 2.62
C ASN A 22 -11.85 7.92 3.64
N LYS A 23 -13.19 7.89 3.73
CA LYS A 23 -13.94 7.04 4.64
C LYS A 23 -14.36 5.72 3.97
N TYR A 24 -14.07 4.60 4.63
CA TYR A 24 -14.37 3.26 4.15
C TYR A 24 -15.16 2.46 5.18
N THR A 25 -15.95 1.50 4.73
CA THR A 25 -16.59 0.54 5.65
C THR A 25 -15.66 -0.64 5.93
N PRO A 26 -15.73 -1.27 7.10
CA PRO A 26 -14.94 -2.47 7.40
C PRO A 26 -15.24 -3.63 6.44
N SER A 27 -16.42 -3.66 5.82
CA SER A 27 -16.80 -4.63 4.80
C SER A 27 -16.16 -4.38 3.42
N THR A 28 -15.49 -3.24 3.21
CA THR A 28 -14.83 -2.94 1.93
C THR A 28 -13.66 -3.90 1.73
N SER A 29 -13.59 -4.54 0.56
CA SER A 29 -12.49 -5.45 0.22
C SER A 29 -11.23 -4.68 -0.14
N VAL A 30 -10.08 -5.30 0.07
CA VAL A 30 -8.77 -4.75 -0.33
C VAL A 30 -8.70 -4.55 -1.85
N ALA A 31 -9.33 -5.43 -2.63
CA ALA A 31 -9.44 -5.26 -4.09
C ALA A 31 -10.08 -3.91 -4.45
N SER A 32 -11.24 -3.60 -3.86
CA SER A 32 -11.94 -2.34 -4.14
C SER A 32 -11.16 -1.11 -3.68
N LEU A 33 -10.33 -1.21 -2.63
CA LEU A 33 -9.41 -0.12 -2.26
C LEU A 33 -8.36 0.11 -3.32
N LYS A 34 -7.74 -0.96 -3.84
CA LYS A 34 -6.75 -0.86 -4.92
C LYS A 34 -7.35 -0.26 -6.18
N GLU A 35 -8.57 -0.63 -6.54
CA GLU A 35 -9.30 -0.01 -7.65
C GLU A 35 -9.49 1.49 -7.45
N LYS A 36 -9.87 1.93 -6.24
CA LYS A 36 -9.99 3.36 -5.94
C LYS A 36 -8.65 4.10 -6.01
N ILE A 37 -7.57 3.49 -5.54
CA ILE A 37 -6.21 4.05 -5.65
C ILE A 37 -5.84 4.26 -7.12
N ILE A 38 -6.10 3.27 -7.98
CA ILE A 38 -5.85 3.37 -9.43
C ILE A 38 -6.69 4.49 -10.05
N ALA A 39 -7.97 4.60 -9.68
CA ALA A 39 -8.86 5.64 -10.20
C ALA A 39 -8.49 7.06 -9.75
N GLN A 40 -7.94 7.20 -8.54
CA GLN A 40 -7.50 8.47 -7.96
C GLN A 40 -6.00 8.72 -8.15
N TRP A 41 -5.35 7.93 -9.01
CA TRP A 41 -3.91 8.04 -9.19
C TRP A 41 -3.54 9.42 -9.76
N PRO A 42 -2.55 10.12 -9.18
CA PRO A 42 -2.13 11.43 -9.67
C PRO A 42 -1.61 11.33 -11.11
N LYS A 43 -2.17 12.14 -12.00
CA LYS A 43 -1.88 12.13 -13.45
C LYS A 43 -0.46 12.59 -13.78
N ASP A 44 0.14 13.36 -12.89
CA ASP A 44 1.49 13.92 -13.02
C ASP A 44 2.59 12.89 -12.69
N LYS A 45 2.22 11.64 -12.34
CA LYS A 45 3.18 10.57 -12.06
C LYS A 45 3.33 9.64 -13.26
N ASP A 46 4.57 9.52 -13.72
CA ASP A 46 4.96 8.69 -14.85
C ASP A 46 4.58 7.22 -14.61
N SER A 47 3.74 6.66 -15.49
CA SER A 47 3.27 5.27 -15.50
C SER A 47 2.61 4.77 -14.19
N GLY A 48 1.37 5.20 -13.94
CA GLY A 48 0.55 4.69 -12.84
C GLY A 48 0.21 3.18 -12.95
N PRO A 49 -0.25 2.55 -11.85
CA PRO A 49 -0.64 1.15 -11.85
C PRO A 49 -1.78 0.90 -12.84
N LYS A 50 -1.65 -0.13 -13.68
CA LYS A 50 -2.66 -0.48 -14.70
C LYS A 50 -3.70 -1.46 -14.15
N SER A 51 -3.29 -2.31 -13.23
CA SER A 51 -4.13 -3.32 -12.62
C SER A 51 -3.97 -3.36 -11.10
N ILE A 52 -4.95 -3.92 -10.41
CA ILE A 52 -4.90 -4.17 -8.96
C ILE A 52 -3.72 -5.06 -8.55
N ASN A 53 -3.16 -5.84 -9.48
CA ASN A 53 -2.02 -6.71 -9.24
C ASN A 53 -0.69 -5.94 -9.17
N ASP A 54 -0.64 -4.74 -9.77
CA ASP A 54 0.52 -3.86 -9.70
C ASP A 54 0.61 -3.16 -8.35
N VAL A 55 -0.52 -3.09 -7.65
CA VAL A 55 -0.63 -2.38 -6.39
C VAL A 55 -0.48 -3.37 -5.23
N LYS A 56 0.54 -3.13 -4.41
CA LYS A 56 0.64 -3.71 -3.07
C LYS A 56 0.21 -2.67 -2.05
N LEU A 57 -0.73 -3.05 -1.21
CA LEU A 57 -1.21 -2.23 -0.12
C LEU A 57 -0.62 -2.77 1.19
N ILE A 58 0.03 -1.92 1.96
CA ILE A 58 0.72 -2.29 3.20
C ILE A 58 0.11 -1.51 4.35
N SER A 59 -0.33 -2.21 5.39
CA SER A 59 -0.85 -1.63 6.63
C SER A 59 -0.14 -2.26 7.82
N ALA A 60 0.38 -1.43 8.74
CA ALA A 60 1.06 -1.89 9.96
C ALA A 60 2.11 -2.99 9.71
N GLY A 61 2.91 -2.84 8.65
CA GLY A 61 3.95 -3.80 8.28
C GLY A 61 3.47 -5.08 7.58
N ARG A 62 2.17 -5.22 7.30
CA ARG A 62 1.61 -6.37 6.59
C ARG A 62 1.10 -5.99 5.20
N ILE A 63 1.42 -6.82 4.21
CA ILE A 63 0.85 -6.71 2.87
C ILE A 63 -0.59 -7.25 2.91
N LEU A 64 -1.55 -6.47 2.42
CA LEU A 64 -2.96 -6.84 2.41
C LEU A 64 -3.33 -7.64 1.16
N GLU A 65 -4.12 -8.69 1.37
CA GLU A 65 -4.59 -9.62 0.34
C GLU A 65 -5.93 -9.20 -0.24
N ASN A 66 -6.10 -9.32 -1.56
CA ASN A 66 -7.27 -8.81 -2.30
C ASN A 66 -8.60 -9.42 -1.83
N ASN A 67 -8.59 -10.67 -1.38
CA ASN A 67 -9.77 -11.42 -0.93
C ASN A 67 -10.22 -11.10 0.50
N LYS A 68 -9.42 -10.32 1.26
CA LYS A 68 -9.78 -9.92 2.62
C LYS A 68 -10.53 -8.60 2.63
N THR A 69 -11.37 -8.42 3.64
CA THR A 69 -12.00 -7.14 3.94
C THR A 69 -11.08 -6.25 4.80
N LEU A 70 -11.39 -4.95 4.87
CA LEU A 70 -10.71 -4.01 5.76
C LEU A 70 -10.81 -4.44 7.22
N GLY A 71 -11.98 -4.92 7.65
CA GLY A 71 -12.21 -5.38 9.01
C GLY A 71 -11.35 -6.60 9.37
N GLU A 72 -11.14 -7.52 8.43
CA GLU A 72 -10.27 -8.69 8.63
C GLU A 72 -8.77 -8.36 8.51
N SER A 73 -8.45 -7.30 7.78
CA SER A 73 -7.09 -6.81 7.57
C SER A 73 -6.61 -5.87 8.68
N ARG A 74 -7.53 -5.40 9.53
CA ARG A 74 -7.25 -4.54 10.68
C ARG A 74 -6.40 -5.26 11.71
N LEU A 75 -5.44 -4.54 12.29
CA LEU A 75 -4.68 -5.00 13.45
C LEU A 75 -5.13 -4.22 14.68
N PRO A 76 -5.56 -4.91 15.75
CA PRO A 76 -6.11 -4.27 16.94
C PRO A 76 -5.12 -3.35 17.68
N VAL A 77 -3.81 -3.46 17.40
CA VAL A 77 -2.75 -2.69 18.08
C VAL A 77 -2.33 -1.42 17.33
N ALA A 78 -2.67 -1.30 16.04
CA ALA A 78 -2.16 -0.22 15.18
C ALA A 78 -3.14 0.94 14.99
N GLU A 79 -4.32 0.87 15.61
CA GLU A 79 -5.43 1.77 15.32
C GLU A 79 -5.85 2.54 16.57
N VAL A 80 -5.60 3.85 16.56
CA VAL A 80 -6.16 4.75 17.57
C VAL A 80 -7.63 5.03 17.17
N PRO A 81 -8.60 4.84 18.08
CA PRO A 81 -10.01 5.13 17.78
C PRO A 81 -10.17 6.59 17.35
N GLY A 82 -10.77 6.80 16.17
CA GLY A 82 -10.93 8.13 15.55
C GLY A 82 -9.72 8.65 14.80
N GLY A 83 -8.63 7.88 14.69
CA GLY A 83 -7.44 8.23 13.93
C GLY A 83 -7.55 7.88 12.44
N VAL A 84 -6.79 8.60 11.61
CA VAL A 84 -6.62 8.27 10.19
C VAL A 84 -5.55 7.19 10.04
N ILE A 85 -5.91 6.05 9.46
CA ILE A 85 -4.98 4.97 9.15
C ILE A 85 -4.17 5.37 7.92
N THR A 86 -2.85 5.26 8.03
CA THR A 86 -1.96 5.47 6.88
C THR A 86 -1.55 4.13 6.30
N MET A 87 -1.98 3.86 5.07
CA MET A 87 -1.57 2.66 4.33
C MET A 87 -0.53 3.04 3.27
N HIS A 88 0.52 2.25 3.15
CA HIS A 88 1.56 2.47 2.14
C HIS A 88 1.18 1.76 0.84
N VAL A 89 1.34 2.46 -0.27
CA VAL A 89 1.07 1.95 -1.61
C VAL A 89 2.38 1.77 -2.34
N VAL A 90 2.65 0.54 -2.74
CA VAL A 90 3.80 0.20 -3.57
C VAL A 90 3.29 -0.23 -4.92
N VAL A 91 3.66 0.51 -5.96
CA VAL A 91 3.37 0.17 -7.35
C VAL A 91 4.55 -0.62 -7.89
N ARG A 92 4.28 -1.84 -8.36
CA ARG A 92 5.26 -2.61 -9.11
C ARG A 92 5.32 -2.06 -10.53
N PRO A 93 6.50 -1.67 -11.03
CA PRO A 93 6.65 -1.38 -12.44
C PRO A 93 6.40 -2.66 -13.22
N HIS A 94 5.42 -2.64 -14.12
CA HIS A 94 5.33 -3.66 -15.16
C HIS A 94 6.57 -3.51 -16.04
N MET A 95 7.50 -4.48 -15.98
CA MET A 95 8.51 -4.63 -17.02
C MET A 95 7.78 -4.88 -18.33
N ASN A 96 7.47 -3.81 -19.07
CA ASN A 96 7.08 -3.92 -20.45
C ASN A 96 8.28 -4.57 -21.16
N GLU A 97 8.07 -5.74 -21.74
CA GLU A 97 9.04 -6.61 -22.41
C GLU A 97 9.71 -6.01 -23.66
N LYS A 98 9.89 -4.69 -23.70
CA LYS A 98 10.62 -3.94 -24.72
C LYS A 98 11.70 -3.04 -24.09
N ALA A 99 12.57 -3.64 -23.30
CA ALA A 99 13.94 -3.19 -23.07
C ALA A 99 14.69 -4.29 -22.32
N ARG A 100 15.09 -5.35 -23.03
CA ARG A 100 16.23 -6.17 -22.60
C ARG A 100 17.50 -5.35 -22.87
N ASP A 101 17.81 -4.39 -22.00
CA ASP A 101 19.18 -4.04 -21.62
C ASP A 101 19.13 -3.05 -20.45
N LYS A 102 19.87 -3.36 -19.39
CA LYS A 102 20.14 -2.55 -18.18
C LYS A 102 19.01 -2.34 -17.18
N GLN A 103 18.81 -3.34 -16.33
CA GLN A 103 18.93 -3.14 -14.88
C GLN A 103 19.05 -4.51 -14.18
N GLN A 104 20.24 -5.10 -14.29
CA GLN A 104 20.66 -6.18 -13.41
C GLN A 104 22.04 -5.85 -12.88
N GLU A 105 22.08 -5.04 -11.81
CA GLU A 105 23.02 -5.06 -10.68
C GLU A 105 22.56 -3.88 -9.80
N ASP A 106 21.79 -4.10 -8.72
CA ASP A 106 22.42 -4.22 -7.42
C ASP A 106 21.55 -5.12 -6.52
N SER A 107 21.91 -6.39 -6.49
CA SER A 107 21.55 -7.26 -5.39
C SER A 107 22.75 -8.17 -5.17
N LEU A 108 23.17 -8.21 -3.91
CA LEU A 108 24.17 -9.09 -3.32
C LEU A 108 25.63 -8.59 -3.23
N LYS A 109 25.87 -7.61 -2.35
CA LYS A 109 27.10 -7.62 -1.52
C LYS A 109 26.79 -7.32 -0.05
N LYS A 110 26.51 -8.40 0.68
CA LYS A 110 27.12 -8.80 1.97
C LYS A 110 27.57 -7.64 2.90
N GLY A 111 26.80 -7.40 3.96
CA GLY A 111 27.21 -6.59 5.10
C GLY A 111 26.39 -6.95 6.33
N GLY A 112 26.74 -8.06 6.98
CA GLY A 112 26.20 -8.35 8.31
C GLY A 112 26.71 -7.31 9.29
N CYS A 113 25.82 -6.56 9.92
CA CYS A 113 26.18 -5.68 11.02
C CYS A 113 26.35 -6.53 12.29
N ALA A 114 27.59 -6.84 12.64
CA ALA A 114 27.92 -7.43 13.93
C ALA A 114 27.99 -6.28 14.94
N CYS A 115 26.95 -6.09 15.73
CA CYS A 115 27.02 -5.26 16.92
C CYS A 115 27.65 -6.09 18.05
N THR A 116 28.84 -5.71 18.49
CA THR A 116 29.40 -6.17 19.77
C THR A 116 29.32 -5.01 20.75
N ILE A 117 28.74 -5.26 21.93
CA ILE A 117 28.72 -4.32 23.05
C ILE A 117 30.05 -4.51 23.80
N LEU A 118 30.81 -3.42 24.01
CA LEU A 118 31.95 -3.37 24.93
C LEU A 118 31.52 -2.65 26.20
#